data_AF-A0A6G2V5J9-F1
#
_entry.id   AF-A0A6G2V5J9-F1
#
_cell.length_a   1.000
_cell.length_b   1.000
_cell.length_c   1.000
_cell.angle_alpha   90.00
_cell.angle_beta   90.00
_cell.angle_gamma   90.00
#
_symmetry.space_group_name_H-M   'P 1'
#
loop_
_entity.id
_entity.type
_entity.pdbx_description
1 polymer ?
#
loop_
_entity_poly.entity_id
_entity_poly.type
_entity_poly.pdbx_seq_one_letter_code
_entity_poly.pdbx_strand_id
1 'polypeptide(L)'
;GTLTAAARPASRTGPPTVSGRWSLLPALEPEPTHRAHALARTLLDRHGVVTRGAVQAEGVEGGFSAAYRVLSAFEDNGQARRGYVVEGLGAAQFAMDGAVDRLRAVSTARDRTEPGADPRALVLAAADPANAYGAALPWPEPPDGAGHKPGRKAGSLVVLVDGELTLYMERGGKTLLAWPTDPDDPALRAA
;
A
#
# COMPACT_ATOMS: atom_id res chain seq x y z
N GLY A 1 47.86 -17.67 27.89
CA GLY A 1 46.52 -17.14 28.19
C GLY A 1 45.64 -17.39 26.99
N THR A 2 44.65 -18.25 27.14
CA THR A 2 43.78 -18.77 26.08
C THR A 2 42.66 -17.81 25.69
N LEU A 3 42.30 -17.87 24.41
CA LEU A 3 41.37 -17.03 23.66
C LEU A 3 39.93 -17.03 24.23
N THR A 4 39.35 -15.86 24.43
CA THR A 4 37.92 -15.65 24.67
C THR A 4 37.15 -15.77 23.35
N ALA A 5 36.39 -16.84 23.19
CA ALA A 5 35.47 -17.02 22.07
C ALA A 5 34.19 -16.19 22.25
N ALA A 6 33.84 -15.41 21.24
CA ALA A 6 32.59 -14.65 21.18
C ALA A 6 31.36 -15.58 21.15
N ALA A 7 30.30 -15.21 21.87
CA ALA A 7 29.03 -15.93 21.88
C ALA A 7 28.39 -15.92 20.47
N ARG A 8 28.15 -17.11 19.91
CA ARG A 8 27.36 -17.29 18.68
C ARG A 8 25.87 -17.09 18.98
N PRO A 9 25.09 -16.47 18.07
CA PRO A 9 23.65 -16.38 18.24
C PRO A 9 23.01 -17.77 18.21
N ALA A 10 22.11 -18.04 19.15
CA ALA A 10 21.38 -19.29 19.26
C ALA A 10 20.54 -19.53 18.00
N SER A 11 20.69 -20.71 17.40
CA SER A 11 19.81 -21.20 16.33
C SER A 11 18.39 -21.34 16.88
N ARG A 12 17.42 -20.70 16.22
CA ARG A 12 15.98 -20.90 16.49
C ARG A 12 15.53 -22.26 15.98
N THR A 13 15.98 -23.34 16.62
CA THR A 13 15.50 -24.70 16.37
C THR A 13 14.25 -24.94 17.20
N GLY A 14 13.13 -24.36 16.76
CA GLY A 14 11.81 -24.87 17.13
C GLY A 14 11.55 -26.22 16.44
N PRO A 15 10.50 -26.97 16.83
CA PRO A 15 10.15 -28.23 16.18
C PRO A 15 10.09 -28.06 14.64
N PRO A 16 10.55 -29.04 13.83
CA PRO A 16 10.57 -28.93 12.36
C PRO A 16 9.18 -28.75 11.73
N THR A 17 8.11 -28.84 12.52
CA THR A 17 6.75 -28.48 12.12
C THR A 17 6.51 -26.96 12.04
N VAL A 18 7.43 -26.14 12.56
CA VAL A 18 7.35 -24.65 12.56
C VAL A 18 8.23 -24.02 11.46
N SER A 19 9.13 -24.79 10.83
CA SER A 19 9.75 -24.36 9.57
C SER A 19 8.72 -24.57 8.45
N GLY A 20 8.20 -23.49 7.87
CA GLY A 20 7.21 -23.55 6.80
C GLY A 20 7.59 -24.58 5.72
N ARG A 21 6.60 -25.33 5.23
CA ARG A 21 6.79 -26.29 4.14
C ARG A 21 7.02 -25.53 2.85
N TRP A 22 8.22 -25.64 2.30
CA TRP A 22 8.54 -25.11 0.98
C TRP A 22 8.01 -26.08 -0.07
N SER A 23 7.23 -25.58 -1.03
CA SER A 23 6.81 -26.32 -2.21
C SER A 23 7.39 -25.66 -3.45
N LEU A 24 7.70 -26.45 -4.46
CA LEU A 24 8.07 -25.93 -5.77
C LEU A 24 6.88 -25.12 -6.33
N LEU A 25 7.14 -23.91 -6.81
CA LEU A 25 6.13 -23.13 -7.53
C LEU A 25 5.82 -23.81 -8.88
N PRO A 26 4.60 -23.64 -9.42
CA PRO A 26 4.30 -24.06 -10.79
C PRO A 26 5.31 -23.48 -11.79
N ALA A 27 5.50 -24.16 -12.91
CA ALA A 27 6.30 -23.63 -14.00
C ALA A 27 5.75 -22.27 -14.45
N LEU A 28 6.66 -21.36 -14.82
CA LEU A 28 6.29 -20.04 -15.30
C LEU A 28 5.45 -20.18 -16.59
N GLU A 29 4.34 -19.43 -16.66
CA GLU A 29 3.51 -19.34 -17.87
C GLU A 29 4.36 -18.83 -19.06
N PRO A 30 4.50 -19.60 -20.16
CA PRO A 30 5.39 -19.24 -21.27
C PRO A 30 4.85 -18.08 -22.10
N GLU A 31 3.53 -17.94 -22.25
CA GLU A 31 2.93 -16.96 -23.15
C GLU A 31 2.93 -15.54 -22.53
N PRO A 32 3.62 -14.55 -23.15
CA PRO A 32 3.70 -13.19 -22.63
C PRO A 32 2.32 -12.53 -22.48
N THR A 33 1.39 -12.83 -23.38
CA THR A 33 0.03 -12.29 -23.36
C THR A 33 -0.74 -12.77 -22.13
N HIS A 34 -0.64 -14.06 -21.78
CA HIS A 34 -1.27 -14.60 -20.57
C HIS A 34 -0.72 -13.94 -19.31
N ARG A 35 0.60 -13.76 -19.23
CA ARG A 35 1.23 -13.06 -18.10
C ARG A 35 0.78 -11.60 -17.99
N ALA A 36 0.73 -10.89 -19.11
CA ALA A 36 0.30 -9.49 -19.15
C ALA A 36 -1.17 -9.33 -18.73
N HIS A 37 -2.05 -10.23 -19.18
CA HIS A 37 -3.45 -10.28 -18.75
C HIS A 37 -3.56 -10.55 -17.23
N ALA A 38 -2.87 -11.56 -16.71
CA ALA A 38 -2.88 -11.91 -15.29
C ALA A 38 -2.34 -10.76 -14.42
N LEU A 39 -1.30 -10.06 -14.88
CA LEU A 39 -0.75 -8.89 -14.21
C LEU A 39 -1.75 -7.74 -14.16
N ALA A 40 -2.41 -7.41 -15.27
CA ALA A 40 -3.42 -6.36 -15.30
C ALA A 40 -4.60 -6.66 -14.36
N ARG A 41 -5.06 -7.92 -14.30
CA ARG A 41 -6.07 -8.36 -13.34
C ARG A 41 -5.59 -8.18 -11.89
N THR A 42 -4.38 -8.65 -11.59
CA THR A 42 -3.78 -8.52 -10.25
C THR A 42 -3.68 -7.06 -9.82
N LEU A 43 -3.30 -6.15 -10.73
CA LEU A 43 -3.23 -4.72 -10.45
C LEU A 43 -4.61 -4.15 -10.12
N LEU A 44 -5.65 -4.50 -10.89
CA LEU A 44 -7.03 -4.06 -10.64
C LEU A 44 -7.56 -4.59 -9.31
N ASP A 45 -7.36 -5.88 -9.03
CA ASP A 45 -7.87 -6.53 -7.82
C ASP A 45 -7.20 -5.98 -6.56
N ARG A 46 -5.90 -5.67 -6.64
CA ARG A 46 -5.10 -5.17 -5.52
C ARG A 46 -5.32 -3.68 -5.25
N HIS A 47 -5.31 -2.86 -6.29
CA HIS A 47 -5.35 -1.41 -6.14
C HIS A 47 -6.77 -0.84 -6.21
N GLY A 48 -7.71 -1.56 -6.82
CA GLY A 48 -9.07 -1.09 -7.12
C GLY A 48 -9.11 -0.01 -8.21
N VAL A 49 -8.23 0.98 -8.10
CA VAL A 49 -7.95 2.01 -9.10
C VAL A 49 -6.47 1.98 -9.43
N VAL A 50 -6.15 1.60 -10.66
CA VAL A 50 -4.78 1.51 -11.17
C VAL A 50 -4.36 2.88 -11.72
N THR A 51 -3.33 3.45 -11.10
CA THR A 51 -2.68 4.70 -11.52
C THR A 51 -1.24 4.44 -11.97
N ARG A 52 -0.59 5.44 -12.57
CA ARG A 52 0.84 5.36 -12.92
C ARG A 52 1.72 5.03 -11.71
N GLY A 53 1.48 5.70 -10.58
CA GLY A 53 2.25 5.51 -9.35
C GLY A 53 2.10 4.10 -8.78
N ALA A 54 0.88 3.54 -8.79
CA ALA A 54 0.62 2.16 -8.36
C ALA A 54 1.39 1.14 -9.21
N VAL A 55 1.37 1.28 -10.54
CA VAL A 55 2.11 0.39 -11.45
C VAL A 55 3.63 0.50 -11.24
N GLN A 56 4.14 1.70 -10.99
CA GLN A 56 5.56 1.92 -10.72
C GLN A 56 5.98 1.31 -9.38
N ALA A 57 5.15 1.41 -8.34
CA ALA A 57 5.40 0.82 -7.03
C ALA A 57 5.44 -0.71 -7.06
N GLU A 58 4.70 -1.33 -7.97
CA GLU A 58 4.72 -2.79 -8.23
C GLU A 58 5.92 -3.24 -9.07
N GLY A 59 6.73 -2.32 -9.60
CA GLY A 59 7.92 -2.65 -10.38
C GLY A 59 7.60 -3.34 -11.71
N VAL A 60 6.44 -3.04 -12.30
CA VAL A 60 5.97 -3.68 -13.54
C VAL A 60 6.92 -3.35 -14.70
N GLU A 61 7.41 -4.38 -15.39
CA GLU A 61 8.27 -4.25 -16.55
C GLU A 61 7.58 -3.47 -17.68
N GLY A 62 8.28 -2.52 -18.29
CA GLY A 62 7.71 -1.58 -19.27
C GLY A 62 6.77 -0.53 -18.66
N GLY A 63 6.58 -0.55 -17.34
CA GLY A 63 5.84 0.43 -16.56
C GLY A 63 4.38 0.60 -16.98
N PHE A 64 3.85 1.79 -16.74
CA PHE A 64 2.45 2.10 -17.02
C PHE A 64 2.09 1.95 -18.50
N SER A 65 3.00 2.22 -19.44
CA SER A 65 2.72 2.07 -20.87
C SER A 65 2.45 0.62 -21.28
N ALA A 66 3.12 -0.35 -20.65
CA ALA A 66 2.86 -1.77 -20.89
C ALA A 66 1.49 -2.18 -20.31
N ALA A 67 1.21 -1.78 -19.06
CA ALA A 67 -0.08 -2.05 -18.41
C ALA A 67 -1.25 -1.38 -19.15
N TYR A 68 -1.05 -0.15 -19.65
CA TYR A 68 -2.07 0.64 -20.34
C TYR A 68 -2.68 -0.11 -21.53
N ARG A 69 -1.85 -0.76 -22.37
CA ARG A 69 -2.35 -1.50 -23.55
C ARG A 69 -3.32 -2.61 -23.15
N VAL A 70 -3.03 -3.34 -22.08
CA VAL A 70 -3.89 -4.43 -21.59
C VAL A 70 -5.13 -3.87 -20.90
N LEU A 71 -4.98 -2.82 -20.09
CA LEU A 71 -6.09 -2.18 -19.39
C LEU A 71 -7.08 -1.51 -20.35
N SER A 72 -6.62 -0.97 -21.48
CA SER A 72 -7.50 -0.50 -22.56
C SER A 72 -8.28 -1.66 -23.20
N ALA A 73 -7.64 -2.80 -23.45
CA ALA A 73 -8.37 -3.98 -23.93
C ALA A 73 -9.39 -4.49 -22.88
N PHE A 74 -9.10 -4.33 -21.58
CA PHE A 74 -10.06 -4.66 -20.52
C PHE A 74 -11.24 -3.68 -20.50
N GLU A 75 -11.00 -2.39 -20.77
CA GLU A 75 -12.05 -1.38 -20.95
C GLU A 75 -12.98 -1.76 -22.10
N ASP A 76 -12.43 -2.11 -23.27
CA ASP A 76 -13.20 -2.50 -24.46
C ASP A 76 -14.11 -3.72 -24.19
N ASN A 77 -13.70 -4.61 -23.28
CA ASN A 77 -14.45 -5.80 -22.87
C ASN A 77 -15.24 -5.62 -21.56
N GLY A 78 -15.35 -4.40 -21.04
CA GLY A 78 -16.13 -4.07 -19.84
C GLY A 78 -15.54 -4.58 -18.51
N GLN A 79 -14.30 -5.06 -18.51
CA GLN A 79 -13.62 -5.58 -17.32
C GLN A 79 -12.93 -4.51 -16.47
N ALA A 80 -12.77 -3.31 -17.03
CA ALA A 80 -12.26 -2.12 -16.35
C ALA A 80 -12.99 -0.88 -16.87
N ARG A 81 -12.94 0.21 -16.11
CA ARG A 81 -13.45 1.52 -16.57
C ARG A 81 -12.34 2.54 -16.50
N ARG A 82 -12.07 3.21 -17.61
CA ARG A 82 -11.10 4.31 -17.64
C ARG A 82 -11.79 5.61 -17.24
N GLY A 83 -11.12 6.43 -16.44
CA GLY A 83 -11.64 7.73 -16.05
C GLY A 83 -10.71 8.50 -15.11
N TYR A 84 -11.18 9.66 -14.69
CA TYR A 84 -10.53 10.47 -13.65
C TYR A 84 -11.22 10.19 -12.32
N VAL A 85 -10.56 9.40 -11.48
CA VAL A 85 -11.14 8.92 -10.20
C VAL A 85 -10.48 9.62 -9.02
N VAL A 86 -9.16 9.73 -9.04
CA VAL A 86 -8.37 10.38 -7.99
C VAL A 86 -7.79 11.68 -8.53
N GLU A 87 -7.98 12.76 -7.78
CA GLU A 87 -7.43 14.06 -8.13
C GLU A 87 -5.89 14.07 -8.11
N GLY A 88 -5.25 14.80 -9.02
CA GLY A 88 -3.80 15.01 -9.02
C GLY A 88 -2.95 13.84 -9.52
N LEU A 89 -3.54 12.66 -9.76
CA LEU A 89 -2.81 11.45 -10.19
C LEU A 89 -2.77 11.21 -11.72
N GLY A 90 -2.98 12.27 -12.50
CA GLY A 90 -2.95 12.23 -13.96
C GLY A 90 -4.23 11.66 -14.59
N ALA A 91 -4.37 11.84 -15.91
CA ALA A 91 -5.64 11.64 -16.63
C ALA A 91 -6.02 10.18 -16.90
N ALA A 92 -5.05 9.27 -17.04
CA ALA A 92 -5.32 7.87 -17.36
C ALA A 92 -5.29 7.02 -16.08
N GLN A 93 -6.47 6.67 -15.59
CA GLN A 93 -6.66 5.75 -14.45
C GLN A 93 -7.68 4.69 -14.86
N PHE A 94 -7.49 3.46 -14.38
CA PHE A 94 -8.39 2.34 -14.66
C PHE A 94 -8.93 1.78 -13.37
N ALA A 95 -10.25 1.81 -13.22
CA ALA A 95 -10.93 1.25 -12.06
C ALA A 95 -11.45 -0.16 -12.38
N MET A 96 -11.35 -1.05 -11.40
CA MET A 96 -12.11 -2.30 -11.43
C MET A 96 -13.61 -2.00 -11.44
N ASP A 97 -14.41 -2.94 -11.91
CA ASP A 97 -15.86 -2.76 -11.91
C ASP A 97 -16.40 -2.54 -10.48
N GLY A 98 -17.33 -1.60 -10.37
CA GLY A 98 -17.88 -1.13 -9.10
C GLY A 98 -16.93 -0.34 -8.17
N ALA A 99 -15.63 -0.17 -8.48
CA ALA A 99 -14.74 0.61 -7.59
C ALA A 99 -15.12 2.08 -7.53
N VAL A 100 -15.48 2.69 -8.66
CA VAL A 100 -15.95 4.10 -8.70
C VAL A 100 -17.21 4.28 -7.86
N ASP A 101 -18.16 3.34 -7.95
CA ASP A 101 -19.40 3.41 -7.19
C ASP A 101 -19.15 3.22 -5.69
N ARG A 102 -18.23 2.32 -5.31
CA ARG A 102 -17.79 2.19 -3.91
C ARG A 102 -17.13 3.47 -3.39
N LEU A 103 -16.26 4.11 -4.18
CA LEU A 103 -15.63 5.38 -3.80
C LEU A 103 -16.66 6.49 -3.61
N ARG A 104 -17.64 6.59 -4.52
CA ARG A 104 -18.76 7.54 -4.38
C ARG A 104 -19.57 7.25 -3.11
N ALA A 105 -19.89 5.99 -2.84
CA ALA A 105 -20.63 5.61 -1.64
C ALA A 105 -19.87 5.97 -0.35
N VAL A 106 -18.55 5.77 -0.32
CA VAL A 106 -17.69 6.18 0.80
C VAL A 106 -17.68 7.71 0.94
N SER A 107 -17.52 8.45 -0.16
CA SER A 107 -17.57 9.92 -0.17
C SER A 107 -18.90 10.43 0.40
N THR A 108 -20.03 9.94 -0.12
CA THR A 108 -21.37 10.33 0.35
C THR A 108 -21.65 9.87 1.79
N ALA A 109 -21.03 8.78 2.26
CA ALA A 109 -21.12 8.41 3.67
C ALA A 109 -20.34 9.39 4.55
N ARG A 110 -19.12 9.78 4.15
CA ARG A 110 -18.31 10.79 4.85
C ARG A 110 -19.03 12.15 4.94
N ASP A 111 -19.63 12.61 3.85
CA ASP A 111 -20.37 13.88 3.81
C ASP A 111 -21.62 13.87 4.72
N ARG A 112 -22.18 12.69 4.99
CA ARG A 112 -23.35 12.50 5.87
C ARG A 112 -22.97 12.18 7.32
N THR A 113 -21.71 11.93 7.61
CA THR A 113 -21.26 11.65 8.97
C THR A 113 -21.54 12.87 9.84
N GLU A 114 -22.24 12.65 10.96
CA GLU A 114 -22.56 13.73 11.88
C GLU A 114 -21.28 14.34 12.48
N PRO A 115 -21.26 15.67 12.72
CA PRO A 115 -20.20 16.29 13.48
C PRO A 115 -20.05 15.58 14.83
N GLY A 116 -18.90 14.93 15.06
CA GLY A 116 -18.60 14.20 16.30
C GLY A 116 -18.65 12.68 16.22
N ALA A 117 -18.81 12.08 15.03
CA ALA A 117 -18.57 10.64 14.89
C ALA A 117 -17.11 10.27 15.20
N ASP A 118 -16.91 9.10 15.82
CA ASP A 118 -15.57 8.61 16.16
C ASP A 118 -14.71 8.38 14.90
N PRO A 119 -13.48 8.92 14.85
CA PRO A 119 -12.58 8.72 13.71
C PRO A 119 -12.22 7.24 13.53
N ARG A 120 -12.05 6.79 12.28
CA ARG A 120 -11.68 5.40 11.99
C ARG A 120 -10.18 5.27 11.76
N ALA A 121 -9.49 4.67 12.73
CA ALA A 121 -8.07 4.35 12.62
C ALA A 121 -7.82 2.98 11.96
N LEU A 122 -6.82 2.92 11.08
CA LEU A 122 -6.32 1.71 10.44
C LEU A 122 -4.79 1.67 10.53
N VAL A 123 -4.25 0.56 11.04
CA VAL A 123 -2.81 0.32 11.08
C VAL A 123 -2.43 -0.64 9.97
N LEU A 124 -1.49 -0.24 9.12
CA LEU A 124 -0.95 -1.05 8.03
C LEU A 124 0.57 -1.17 8.16
N ALA A 125 1.13 -2.26 7.63
CA ALA A 125 2.56 -2.26 7.34
C ALA A 125 2.84 -1.18 6.28
N ALA A 126 3.91 -0.41 6.44
CA ALA A 126 4.23 0.68 5.50
C ALA A 126 4.45 0.16 4.06
N ALA A 127 4.85 -1.11 3.91
CA ALA A 127 5.02 -1.79 2.63
C ALA A 127 3.76 -2.51 2.11
N ASP A 128 2.67 -2.54 2.88
CA ASP A 128 1.42 -3.18 2.48
C ASP A 128 0.82 -2.52 1.24
N PRO A 129 0.44 -3.26 0.18
CA PRO A 129 -0.15 -2.66 -1.02
C PRO A 129 -1.37 -1.77 -0.80
N ALA A 130 -2.14 -1.96 0.28
CA ALA A 130 -3.26 -1.10 0.63
C ALA A 130 -2.80 0.31 1.08
N ASN A 131 -1.54 0.47 1.50
CA ASN A 131 -0.98 1.79 1.78
C ASN A 131 -0.65 2.53 0.47
N ALA A 132 -1.45 3.56 0.17
CA ALA A 132 -1.30 4.41 -1.00
C ALA A 132 -0.09 5.37 -0.91
N TYR A 133 0.34 5.74 0.31
CA TYR A 133 1.46 6.66 0.51
C TYR A 133 2.81 6.00 0.16
N GLY A 134 3.64 6.76 -0.54
CA GLY A 134 4.89 6.25 -1.13
C GLY A 134 4.68 5.37 -2.36
N ALA A 135 3.47 5.31 -2.89
CA ALA A 135 3.12 4.57 -4.10
C ALA A 135 2.29 5.45 -5.05
N ALA A 136 0.96 5.44 -4.90
CA ALA A 136 0.07 6.30 -5.68
C ALA A 136 0.09 7.74 -5.18
N LEU A 137 0.18 7.92 -3.85
CA LEU A 137 0.29 9.23 -3.20
C LEU A 137 1.74 9.48 -2.76
N PRO A 138 2.25 10.73 -2.86
CA PRO A 138 3.53 11.08 -2.28
C PRO A 138 3.46 10.98 -0.75
N TRP A 139 4.60 10.78 -0.09
CA TRP A 139 4.66 11.00 1.35
C TRP A 139 4.47 12.50 1.64
N PRO A 140 3.69 12.87 2.67
CA PRO A 140 3.65 14.26 3.13
C PRO A 140 5.04 14.68 3.64
N GLU A 141 5.28 16.00 3.66
CA GLU A 141 6.54 16.53 4.20
C GLU A 141 6.66 16.13 5.68
N PRO A 142 7.82 15.62 6.14
CA PRO A 142 7.99 15.24 7.53
C PRO A 142 7.78 16.44 8.47
N PRO A 143 7.29 16.21 9.71
CA PRO A 143 7.15 17.24 10.72
C PRO A 143 8.47 17.97 11.01
N ASP A 144 8.39 19.22 11.46
CA ASP A 144 9.57 20.00 11.82
C ASP A 144 10.42 19.29 12.88
N GLY A 145 11.73 19.24 12.64
CA GLY A 145 12.67 18.55 13.53
C GLY A 145 12.67 17.03 13.40
N ALA A 146 11.94 16.45 12.44
CA ALA A 146 11.99 15.01 12.17
C ALA A 146 13.41 14.54 11.80
N GLY A 147 13.95 13.61 12.59
CA GLY A 147 15.28 13.01 12.34
C GLY A 147 15.31 11.97 11.21
N HIS A 148 14.15 11.66 10.60
CA HIS A 148 14.04 10.66 9.54
C HIS A 148 12.83 10.93 8.65
N LYS A 149 12.81 10.28 7.48
CA LYS A 149 11.71 10.36 6.51
C LYS A 149 10.90 9.06 6.49
N PRO A 150 9.57 9.13 6.25
CA PRO A 150 8.76 7.93 6.08
C PRO A 150 9.16 7.18 4.80
N GLY A 151 8.81 5.89 4.74
CA GLY A 151 9.09 5.07 3.57
C GLY A 151 8.48 3.67 3.66
N ARG A 152 8.31 3.02 2.51
CA ARG A 152 7.79 1.65 2.40
C ARG A 152 8.87 0.64 2.81
N LYS A 153 9.17 0.57 4.10
CA LYS A 153 10.20 -0.31 4.68
C LYS A 153 9.54 -1.46 5.42
N ALA A 154 10.02 -2.69 5.19
CA ALA A 154 9.52 -3.85 5.92
C ALA A 154 9.65 -3.66 7.44
N GLY A 155 8.59 -3.94 8.19
CA GLY A 155 8.55 -3.78 9.64
C GLY A 155 8.28 -2.35 10.14
N SER A 156 8.19 -1.34 9.27
CA SER A 156 7.60 -0.04 9.61
C SER A 156 6.07 -0.12 9.50
N LEU A 157 5.38 0.72 10.26
CA LEU A 157 3.91 0.83 10.24
C LEU A 157 3.47 2.24 9.85
N VAL A 158 2.28 2.34 9.28
CA VAL A 158 1.54 3.60 9.07
C VAL A 158 0.20 3.49 9.78
N VAL A 159 -0.24 4.60 10.36
CA VAL A 159 -1.59 4.73 10.93
C VAL A 159 -2.35 5.75 10.11
N LEU A 160 -3.46 5.32 9.54
CA LEU A 160 -4.38 6.15 8.78
C LEU A 160 -5.61 6.43 9.62
N VAL A 161 -6.00 7.69 9.74
CA VAL A 161 -7.28 8.07 10.36
C VAL A 161 -8.17 8.68 9.29
N ASP A 162 -9.32 8.05 9.06
CA ASP A 162 -10.24 8.40 7.96
C ASP A 162 -9.54 8.51 6.59
N GLY A 163 -8.52 7.67 6.39
CA GLY A 163 -7.73 7.59 5.15
C GLY A 163 -6.55 8.55 5.07
N GLU A 164 -6.41 9.49 6.01
CA GLU A 164 -5.27 10.42 6.07
C GLU A 164 -4.11 9.84 6.88
N LEU A 165 -2.87 10.03 6.42
CA LEU A 165 -1.69 9.58 7.16
C LEU A 165 -1.49 10.40 8.44
N THR A 166 -1.71 9.76 9.58
CA THR A 166 -1.59 10.40 10.89
C THR A 166 -0.24 10.11 11.54
N LEU A 167 0.16 8.83 11.54
CA LEU A 167 1.42 8.39 12.15
C LEU A 167 2.24 7.51 11.20
N TYR A 168 3.56 7.63 11.29
CA TYR A 168 4.50 6.66 10.73
C TYR A 168 5.45 6.20 11.84
N MET A 169 5.59 4.89 12.00
CA MET A 169 6.49 4.28 12.98
C MET A 169 7.59 3.49 12.29
N GLU A 170 8.86 3.77 12.63
CA GLU A 170 9.97 2.99 12.09
C GLU A 170 10.00 1.56 12.63
N ARG A 171 10.70 0.70 11.89
CA ARG A 171 10.97 -0.67 12.28
C ARG A 171 11.44 -0.76 13.74
N GLY A 172 10.69 -1.53 14.52
CA GLY A 172 10.99 -1.80 15.92
C GLY A 172 10.56 -0.69 16.88
N GLY A 173 9.76 0.29 16.44
CA GLY A 173 9.09 1.28 17.30
C GLY A 173 10.02 2.28 17.99
N LYS A 174 11.23 2.48 17.45
CA LYS A 174 12.24 3.35 18.06
C LYS A 174 11.96 4.84 17.86
N THR A 175 11.34 5.18 16.75
CA THR A 175 11.03 6.54 16.32
C THR A 175 9.64 6.56 15.70
N LEU A 176 8.99 7.71 15.82
CA LEU A 176 7.63 7.95 15.33
C LEU A 176 7.56 9.35 14.75
N LEU A 177 6.87 9.49 13.63
CA LEU A 177 6.46 10.76 13.04
C LEU A 177 4.95 10.90 13.28
N ALA A 178 4.54 12.03 13.83
CA ALA A 178 3.15 12.43 13.96
C ALA A 178 2.95 13.72 13.17
N TRP A 179 2.02 13.71 12.22
CA TRP A 179 1.70 14.90 11.44
C TRP A 179 0.79 15.90 12.17
N PRO A 180 -0.20 15.47 12.98
CA PRO A 180 -0.91 16.40 13.86
C PRO A 180 0.05 17.06 14.85
N THR A 181 -0.06 18.38 14.98
CA THR A 181 0.77 19.18 15.90
C THR A 181 0.07 19.46 17.23
N ASP A 182 -1.27 19.43 17.26
CA ASP A 182 -2.05 19.56 18.48
C ASP A 182 -2.11 18.21 19.22
N PRO A 183 -1.62 18.11 20.47
CA PRO A 183 -1.73 16.90 21.28
C PRO A 183 -3.17 16.44 21.53
N ASP A 184 -4.12 17.37 21.45
CA ASP A 184 -5.54 17.12 21.67
C ASP A 184 -6.31 16.83 20.36
N ASP A 185 -5.60 16.74 19.22
CA ASP A 185 -6.20 16.41 17.93
C ASP A 185 -6.93 15.05 18.00
N PRO A 186 -8.23 14.99 17.63
CA PRO A 186 -8.99 13.75 17.62
C PRO A 186 -8.33 12.63 16.79
N ALA A 187 -7.63 12.96 15.70
CA ALA A 187 -6.91 11.98 14.90
C ALA A 187 -5.74 11.36 15.67
N LEU A 188 -5.03 12.15 16.48
CA LEU A 188 -3.95 11.63 17.32
C LEU A 188 -4.48 10.74 18.45
N ARG A 189 -5.66 11.03 18.99
CA ARG A 189 -6.31 10.18 20.01
C ARG A 189 -6.84 8.87 19.45
N ALA A 190 -7.25 8.86 18.17
CA ALA A 190 -7.76 7.67 17.49
C ALA A 190 -6.62 6.75 17.01
N ALA A 191 -5.46 7.31 16.68
CA ALA A 191 -4.29 6.61 16.14
C ALA A 191 -3.51 5.82 17.20
#